data_AF-A0A0F9FZ61-F1
#
_entry.id   AF-A0A0F9FZ61-F1
#
_cell.length_a   1.000
_cell.length_b   1.000
_cell.length_c   1.000
_cell.angle_alpha   90.00
_cell.angle_beta   90.00
_cell.angle_gamma   90.00
#
_symmetry.space_group_name_H-M   'P 1'
#
loop_
_entity.id
_entity.type
_entity.pdbx_description
1 polymer ?
#
loop_
_entity_poly.entity_id
_entity_poly.type
_entity_poly.pdbx_seq_one_letter_code
_entity_poly.pdbx_strand_id
1 'polypeptide(L)'
;MRLNTIIKLPDGRVGTMCWYCSDGAGGVWGRHHFKMPRNGFGDLPAPEFMLHEPEAKRSLVELGHRPDVECVGTEYEIIQKGDNG
;
A
#
# COMPACT_ATOMS: atom_id res chain seq x y z
N MET A 1 -0.55 -11.45 0.81
CA MET A 1 0.25 -10.94 -0.33
C MET A 1 1.70 -10.79 0.11
N ARG A 2 2.70 -10.99 -0.76
CA ARG A 2 4.11 -10.98 -0.34
C ARG A 2 4.64 -9.54 -0.21
N LEU A 3 5.51 -9.29 0.77
CA LEU A 3 6.23 -8.03 0.88
C LEU A 3 7.02 -7.77 -0.41
N ASN A 4 7.21 -6.51 -0.79
CA ASN A 4 7.93 -6.13 -2.01
C ASN A 4 7.26 -6.57 -3.31
N THR A 5 5.96 -6.86 -3.28
CA THR A 5 5.19 -7.10 -4.51
C THR A 5 5.05 -5.79 -5.28
N ILE A 6 5.48 -5.78 -6.55
CA ILE A 6 5.34 -4.63 -7.44
C ILE A 6 4.02 -4.75 -8.19
N ILE A 7 3.23 -3.68 -8.13
CA ILE A 7 1.95 -3.57 -8.81
C ILE A 7 1.91 -2.38 -9.77
N LYS A 8 1.01 -2.45 -10.75
CA LYS A 8 0.65 -1.37 -11.67
C LYS A 8 -0.82 -1.00 -11.49
N LEU A 9 -1.10 0.29 -11.37
CA LEU A 9 -2.46 0.82 -11.36
C LEU A 9 -2.96 1.07 -12.80
N PRO A 10 -4.30 1.18 -13.01
CA PRO A 10 -4.89 1.51 -14.30
C PRO A 10 -4.38 2.83 -14.91
N ASP A 11 -4.06 3.82 -14.07
CA ASP A 11 -3.51 5.12 -14.49
C ASP A 11 -2.02 5.09 -14.87
N GLY A 12 -1.39 3.90 -14.80
CA GLY A 12 0.00 3.68 -15.15
C GLY A 12 1.00 3.86 -14.01
N ARG A 13 0.58 4.30 -12.82
CA ARG A 13 1.46 4.34 -11.63
C ARG A 13 1.94 2.93 -11.29
N VAL A 14 3.21 2.84 -10.91
CA VAL A 14 3.84 1.59 -10.47
C VAL A 14 4.34 1.79 -9.05
N GLY A 15 4.01 0.84 -8.19
CA GLY A 15 4.39 0.94 -6.80
C GLY A 15 4.68 -0.41 -6.16
N THR A 16 5.45 -0.37 -5.09
CA THR A 16 5.72 -1.53 -4.25
C THR A 16 4.72 -1.56 -3.11
N MET A 17 4.06 -2.70 -2.94
CA MET A 17 3.15 -2.96 -1.85
C MET A 17 3.90 -3.53 -0.65
N CYS A 18 3.79 -2.83 0.48
CA CYS A 18 4.43 -3.24 1.74
C CYS A 18 3.49 -4.10 2.61
N TRP A 19 2.17 -4.06 2.41
CA TRP A 19 1.23 -4.70 3.34
C TRP A 19 -0.17 -4.98 2.75
N TYR A 20 -0.82 -6.03 3.25
CA TYR A 20 -2.26 -6.31 3.04
C TYR A 20 -2.83 -6.82 4.38
N CYS A 21 -3.23 -5.92 5.28
CA CYS A 21 -4.06 -6.27 6.43
C CYS A 21 -5.51 -6.43 5.99
N SER A 22 -6.22 -7.35 6.64
CA SER A 22 -7.69 -7.56 6.62
C SER A 22 -8.53 -6.32 6.93
N ASP A 23 -7.88 -5.29 7.47
CA ASP A 23 -8.42 -4.06 8.03
C ASP A 23 -8.10 -2.84 7.15
N GLY A 24 -7.64 -3.08 5.91
CA GLY A 24 -7.80 -2.11 4.82
C GLY A 24 -6.79 -0.98 4.84
N ALA A 25 -5.50 -1.27 4.78
CA ALA A 25 -4.54 -0.29 4.28
C ALA A 25 -3.45 -1.01 3.50
N GLY A 26 -3.79 -1.36 2.25
CA GLY A 26 -2.80 -1.65 1.22
C GLY A 26 -2.13 -0.33 0.86
N GLY A 27 -1.17 0.09 1.67
CA GLY A 27 -0.28 1.17 1.30
C GLY A 27 0.48 0.76 0.05
N VAL A 28 0.62 1.68 -0.88
CA VAL A 28 1.49 1.52 -2.03
C VAL A 28 2.45 2.69 -1.98
N TRP A 29 3.71 2.35 -2.04
CA TRP A 29 4.81 3.28 -2.14
C TRP A 29 5.30 3.25 -3.58
N GLY A 30 6.05 4.24 -4.04
CA GLY A 30 6.75 4.13 -5.32
C GLY A 30 7.65 2.88 -5.42
N ARG A 31 8.55 2.82 -6.40
CA ARG A 31 9.52 1.70 -6.50
C ARG A 31 10.53 1.72 -5.34
N HIS A 32 10.13 1.17 -4.21
CA HIS A 32 10.94 1.00 -3.01
C HIS A 32 11.13 -0.49 -2.70
N HIS A 33 12.24 -0.82 -2.04
CA HIS A 33 12.48 -2.15 -1.48
C HIS A 33 12.46 -2.03 0.04
N PHE A 34 11.52 -2.72 0.69
CA PHE A 34 11.36 -2.73 2.14
C PHE A 34 12.17 -3.88 2.74
N LYS A 35 12.90 -3.59 3.82
CA LYS A 35 13.46 -4.61 4.71
C LYS A 35 12.53 -4.71 5.93
N MET A 36 12.06 -5.91 6.24
CA MET A 36 11.32 -6.14 7.49
C MET A 36 12.23 -5.80 8.68
N PRO A 37 11.80 -4.93 9.61
CA PRO A 37 12.50 -4.76 10.87
C PRO A 37 12.54 -6.08 11.65
N ARG A 38 13.60 -6.28 12.44
CA ARG A 38 13.85 -7.50 13.23
C ARG A 38 12.73 -7.84 14.23
N ASN A 39 11.91 -6.85 14.61
CA ASN A 39 10.81 -6.98 15.56
C ASN A 39 9.42 -6.87 14.91
N GLY A 40 9.30 -7.09 13.61
CA GLY A 40 8.03 -6.95 12.87
C GLY A 40 7.77 -5.51 12.43
N PHE A 41 6.52 -5.05 12.50
CA PHE A 41 6.11 -3.72 12.02
C PHE A 41 6.67 -2.63 12.92
N GLY A 42 7.70 -1.93 12.46
CA GLY A 42 8.23 -0.71 13.06
C GLY A 42 8.57 0.29 11.96
N ASP A 43 8.33 1.57 12.20
CA ASP A 43 8.65 2.76 11.37
C ASP A 43 8.73 2.52 9.86
N LEU A 44 7.71 1.86 9.29
CA LEU A 44 7.56 1.85 7.84
C LEU A 44 7.16 3.27 7.40
N PRO A 45 7.73 3.78 6.29
CA PRO A 45 7.39 5.11 5.80
C PRO A 45 5.89 5.18 5.49
N ALA A 46 5.30 6.37 5.57
CA ALA A 46 3.93 6.56 5.16
C ALA A 46 3.74 6.18 3.68
N PRO A 47 2.62 5.52 3.31
CA PRO A 47 2.35 5.22 1.91
C PRO A 47 2.13 6.48 1.09
N GLU A 48 2.50 6.43 -0.19
CA GLU A 48 2.20 7.52 -1.13
C GLU A 48 0.72 7.52 -1.52
N PHE A 49 0.12 6.33 -1.62
CA PHE A 49 -1.31 6.15 -1.88
C PHE A 49 -1.85 4.85 -1.25
N MET A 50 -3.17 4.77 -1.11
CA MET A 50 -3.93 3.64 -0.55
C MET A 50 -4.74 2.94 -1.63
N LEU A 51 -4.69 1.61 -1.66
CA LEU A 51 -5.57 0.78 -2.48
C LEU A 51 -6.97 0.69 -1.86
N HIS A 52 -7.73 1.76 -2.03
CA HIS A 52 -9.11 1.91 -1.59
C HIS A 52 -9.88 2.73 -2.59
N GLU A 53 -11.18 2.46 -2.68
CA GLU A 53 -12.07 3.32 -3.45
C GLU A 53 -12.03 4.76 -2.92
N PRO A 54 -12.06 5.79 -3.79
CA PRO A 54 -12.04 7.19 -3.39
C PRO A 54 -13.08 7.53 -2.31
N GLU A 55 -14.25 6.90 -2.34
CA GLU A 55 -15.35 7.08 -1.40
C GLU A 55 -15.00 6.60 0.02
N ALA A 56 -14.13 5.59 0.13
CA ALA A 56 -13.68 5.07 1.43
C ALA A 56 -12.76 6.06 2.17
N LYS A 57 -12.20 7.06 1.47
CA LYS A 57 -11.29 8.06 2.06
C LYS A 57 -11.90 8.74 3.29
N ARG A 58 -13.18 9.11 3.22
CA ARG A 58 -13.85 9.80 4.34
C ARG A 58 -13.89 8.93 5.58
N SER A 59 -14.34 7.68 5.43
CA SER A 59 -14.42 6.72 6.53
C SER A 59 -13.05 6.40 7.11
N LEU A 60 -12.03 6.26 6.25
CA LEU A 60 -10.65 6.01 6.69
C LEU A 60 -10.10 7.18 7.52
N VAL A 61 -10.34 8.42 7.10
CA VAL A 61 -9.95 9.61 7.87
C VAL A 61 -10.65 9.68 9.22
N GLU A 62 -11.95 9.37 9.26
CA GLU A 62 -12.73 9.31 10.52
C GLU A 62 -12.19 8.23 11.48
N LEU A 63 -11.59 7.16 10.94
CA LEU A 63 -10.93 6.08 11.69
C LEU A 63 -9.48 6.40 12.09
N GLY A 64 -8.99 7.60 11.80
CA GLY A 64 -7.64 8.04 12.18
C GLY A 64 -6.55 7.72 11.14
N HIS A 65 -6.91 7.33 9.92
CA HIS A 65 -5.95 7.25 8.81
C HIS A 65 -5.53 8.63 8.31
N ARG A 66 -4.38 8.68 7.64
CA ARG A 66 -3.77 9.90 7.11
C ARG A 66 -4.62 10.54 6.00
N PRO A 67 -5.18 11.76 6.19
CA PRO A 67 -6.06 12.41 5.22
C PRO A 67 -5.35 12.91 3.96
N ASP A 68 -4.04 13.09 4.05
CA ASP A 68 -3.14 13.52 2.98
C ASP A 68 -2.84 12.42 1.96
N VAL A 69 -3.16 11.16 2.26
CA VAL A 69 -2.92 10.04 1.35
C VAL A 69 -4.09 9.89 0.37
N GLU A 70 -3.78 9.68 -0.91
CA GLU A 70 -4.77 9.46 -1.98
C GLU A 70 -5.31 8.03 -1.93
N CYS A 71 -6.61 7.85 -2.18
CA CYS A 71 -7.24 6.55 -2.43
C CYS A 71 -7.35 6.34 -3.94
N VAL A 72 -6.72 5.30 -4.48
CA VAL A 72 -6.51 5.13 -5.93
C VAL A 72 -7.38 4.04 -6.57
N GLY A 73 -8.36 3.53 -5.83
CA GLY A 73 -9.14 2.37 -6.18
C GLY A 73 -8.49 1.05 -5.75
N THR A 74 -9.17 -0.05 -6.02
CA THR A 74 -8.73 -1.40 -5.65
C THR A 74 -8.20 -2.22 -6.83
N GLU A 75 -8.29 -1.70 -8.05
CA GLU A 75 -7.79 -2.38 -9.24
C GLU A 75 -6.27 -2.22 -9.41
N TYR A 76 -5.58 -3.33 -9.64
CA TYR A 76 -4.15 -3.35 -9.95
C TYR A 76 -3.73 -4.64 -10.65
N GLU A 77 -2.60 -4.57 -11.37
CA GLU A 77 -1.91 -5.73 -11.94
C GLU A 77 -0.64 -6.03 -11.13
N ILE A 78 -0.37 -7.30 -10.83
CA ILE A 78 0.92 -7.70 -10.22
C ILE A 78 1.96 -7.87 -11.32
N ILE A 79 2.96 -6.99 -11.34
CA ILE A 79 4.09 -7.04 -12.30
C ILE A 79 5.19 -7.97 -11.78
N GLN A 80 5.46 -7.93 -10.48
CA GLN A 80 6.49 -8.75 -9.86
C GLN A 80 6.03 -9.21 -8.49
N LYS A 81 5.97 -10.53 -8.27
CA LYS A 81 5.74 -11.07 -6.94
C LYS A 81 6.97 -10.77 -6.08
N GLY A 82 6.73 -10.21 -4.90
CA GLY A 82 7.80 -10.05 -3.93
C GLY A 82 8.16 -11.38 -3.28
N ASP A 83 9.13 -11.35 -2.36
CA ASP A 83 9.56 -12.51 -1.58
C ASP A 83 9.33 -12.24 -0.09
N ASN A 84 9.13 -13.30 0.69
CA ASN A 84 8.75 -13.17 2.10
C ASN A 84 9.91 -12.74 3.03
N GLY A 85 11.13 -12.55 2.50
CA GLY A 85 12.32 -12.39 3.33
C GLY A 85 12.76 -13.70 3.96
#